data_AF-A0A929SUM2-F1
#
_entry.id   AF-A0A929SUM2-F1
#
_cell.length_a   1.000
_cell.length_b   1.000
_cell.length_c   1.000
_cell.angle_alpha   90.00
_cell.angle_beta   90.00
_cell.angle_gamma   90.00
#
_symmetry.space_group_name_H-M   'P 1'
#
loop_
_entity.id
_entity.type
_entity.pdbx_description
1 polymer ?
#
loop_
_entity_poly.entity_id
_entity_poly.type
_entity_poly.pdbx_seq_one_letter_code
_entity_poly.pdbx_strand_id
1 'polypeptide(L)'
;DTLVYTERLNRNRNVLEQKTFIIVSYFAEELGQRAENYTQEEKESIIFSELFTRCNNISNALRGSSISSRVLNSEELVELLFNAFNRDELENINLKNYLENEADKLYTTSQDVLNKRKKMLQEEINIQGIELATQSITKADKKRKKEIEELEKNKKEKIKEKAKVTLEQYKTSFEEKLYKDAQNIIDEAELDDERKNEK
;
A
#
# COMPACT_ATOMS: atom_id res chain seq x y z
N ASP A 1 36.58 13.56 18.76
CA ASP A 1 35.19 13.23 18.39
C ASP A 1 34.95 12.57 17.04
N THR A 2 35.73 12.87 15.99
CA THR A 2 35.61 12.16 14.70
C THR A 2 36.03 10.68 14.76
N LEU A 3 37.05 10.37 15.57
CA LEU A 3 37.62 9.01 15.69
C LEU A 3 36.65 8.01 16.33
N VAL A 4 35.91 8.44 17.35
CA VAL A 4 34.88 7.63 18.04
C VAL A 4 33.66 7.40 17.15
N TYR A 5 33.32 8.37 16.30
CA TYR A 5 32.27 8.22 15.30
C TYR A 5 32.68 7.21 14.20
N THR A 6 33.92 7.28 13.72
CA THR A 6 34.46 6.32 12.74
C THR A 6 34.60 4.90 13.29
N GLU A 7 34.92 4.74 14.59
CA GLU A 7 34.97 3.43 15.24
C GLU A 7 33.58 2.81 15.43
N ARG A 8 32.56 3.62 15.73
CA ARG A 8 31.17 3.14 15.83
C ARG A 8 30.61 2.70 14.47
N LEU A 9 30.96 3.40 13.39
CA LEU A 9 30.58 3.02 12.02
C LEU A 9 31.20 1.68 11.58
N ASN A 10 32.46 1.42 11.94
CA ASN A 10 33.16 0.19 11.58
C ASN A 10 32.65 -1.08 12.30
N ARG A 11 31.87 -0.93 13.38
CA ARG A 11 31.43 -2.07 14.20
C ARG A 11 30.20 -2.79 13.63
N ASN A 12 29.52 -2.21 12.64
CA ASN A 12 28.40 -2.82 11.93
C ASN A 12 28.84 -3.30 10.54
N ARG A 13 29.40 -4.51 10.48
CA ARG A 13 29.85 -5.16 9.22
C ARG A 13 28.74 -5.47 8.19
N ASN A 14 27.48 -5.15 8.48
CA ASN A 14 26.33 -5.32 7.57
C ASN A 14 25.64 -3.99 7.18
N VAL A 15 26.20 -2.84 7.52
CA VAL A 15 25.68 -1.56 7.00
C VAL A 15 26.14 -1.45 5.56
N LEU A 16 25.18 -1.54 4.63
CA LEU A 16 25.34 -1.24 3.19
C LEU A 16 26.42 -0.18 2.98
N GLU A 17 27.33 -0.40 2.02
CA GLU A 17 28.37 0.57 1.63
C GLU A 17 27.82 2.01 1.67
N GLN A 18 28.18 2.77 2.71
CA GLN A 18 27.77 4.16 2.82
C GLN A 18 28.55 4.96 1.78
N LYS A 19 27.95 5.10 0.60
CA LYS A 19 28.47 5.98 -0.46
C LYS A 19 28.43 7.41 0.06
N THR A 20 29.61 8.02 0.20
CA THR A 20 29.74 9.43 0.59
C THR A 20 29.75 10.30 -0.65
N PHE A 21 28.92 11.33 -0.68
CA PHE A 21 28.80 12.25 -1.81
C PHE A 21 29.39 13.61 -1.48
N ILE A 22 30.07 14.22 -2.45
CA ILE A 22 30.60 15.59 -2.35
C ILE A 22 29.86 16.43 -3.38
N ILE A 23 29.27 17.54 -2.93
CA ILE A 23 28.56 18.48 -3.78
C ILE A 23 29.51 19.60 -4.17
N VAL A 24 29.63 19.85 -5.47
CA VAL A 24 30.42 20.95 -6.03
C VAL A 24 29.46 21.91 -6.71
N SER A 25 29.39 23.14 -6.19
CA SER A 25 28.55 24.21 -6.73
C SER A 25 29.33 25.15 -7.64
N TYR A 26 28.58 25.86 -8.49
CA TYR A 26 29.08 26.94 -9.33
C TYR A 26 28.19 28.17 -9.13
N PHE A 27 28.78 29.30 -8.79
CA PHE A 27 28.04 30.57 -8.69
C PHE A 27 28.06 31.30 -10.04
N ALA A 28 26.93 31.91 -10.43
CA ALA A 28 26.79 32.56 -11.73
C ALA A 28 27.80 33.72 -11.92
N GLU A 29 28.20 34.34 -10.82
CA GLU A 29 29.21 35.41 -10.77
C GLU A 29 30.60 34.94 -11.24
N GLU A 30 30.88 33.63 -11.18
CA GLU A 30 32.16 33.03 -11.58
C GLU A 30 32.36 33.05 -13.11
N LEU A 31 31.30 33.18 -13.91
CA LEU A 31 31.38 33.35 -15.37
C LEU A 31 32.03 34.70 -15.78
N GLY A 32 32.13 35.64 -14.84
CA GLY A 32 32.77 36.93 -15.03
C GLY A 32 32.02 37.89 -15.97
N GLN A 33 32.65 39.03 -16.25
CA GLN A 33 32.02 40.16 -16.96
C GLN A 33 31.67 39.87 -18.43
N ARG A 34 32.18 38.78 -19.01
CA ARG A 34 31.87 38.38 -20.40
C ARG A 34 30.66 37.46 -20.50
N ALA A 35 30.05 37.10 -19.37
CA ALA A 35 28.86 36.25 -19.31
C ALA A 35 27.73 36.74 -20.23
N GLU A 36 27.54 38.05 -20.35
CA GLU A 36 26.46 38.64 -21.16
C GLU A 36 26.65 38.40 -22.66
N ASN A 37 27.89 38.15 -23.11
CA ASN A 37 28.22 37.94 -24.52
C ASN A 37 28.15 36.47 -24.95
N TYR A 38 27.94 35.54 -24.00
CA TYR A 38 27.83 34.12 -24.30
C TYR A 38 26.39 33.72 -24.55
N THR A 39 26.21 32.86 -25.54
CA THR A 39 24.97 32.09 -25.71
C THR A 39 24.76 31.16 -24.52
N GLN A 40 23.53 30.68 -24.36
CA GLN A 40 23.20 29.76 -23.26
C GLN A 40 24.02 28.46 -23.33
N GLU A 41 24.22 27.90 -24.53
CA GLU A 41 25.01 26.69 -24.73
C GLU A 41 26.50 26.89 -24.38
N GLU A 42 27.07 28.05 -24.74
CA GLU A 42 28.45 28.39 -24.39
C GLU A 42 28.63 28.53 -22.87
N LYS A 43 27.66 29.16 -22.18
CA LYS A 43 27.67 29.24 -20.72
C LYS A 43 27.68 27.87 -20.09
N GLU A 44 26.78 26.99 -20.54
CA GLU A 44 26.67 25.63 -20.03
C GLU A 44 27.96 24.83 -20.25
N SER A 45 28.58 24.95 -21.42
CA SER A 45 29.85 24.31 -21.74
C SER A 45 31.00 24.78 -20.84
N ILE A 46 31.08 26.09 -20.60
CA ILE A 46 32.09 26.69 -19.71
C ILE A 46 31.88 26.21 -18.27
N ILE A 47 30.65 26.32 -17.76
CA ILE A 47 30.27 25.88 -16.41
C ILE A 47 30.59 24.40 -16.22
N PHE A 48 30.18 23.55 -17.17
CA PHE A 48 30.42 22.12 -17.12
C PHE A 48 31.91 21.80 -17.08
N SER A 49 32.71 22.44 -17.95
CA SER A 49 34.15 22.21 -18.02
C SER A 49 34.83 22.58 -16.70
N GLU A 50 34.46 23.72 -16.10
CA GLU A 50 35.03 24.16 -14.84
C GLU A 50 34.63 23.25 -13.67
N LEU A 51 33.34 22.90 -13.57
CA LEU A 51 32.85 21.96 -12.57
C LEU A 51 33.53 20.59 -12.70
N PHE A 52 33.67 20.09 -13.92
CA PHE A 52 34.32 18.80 -14.17
C PHE A 52 35.80 18.84 -13.77
N THR A 53 36.51 19.93 -14.07
CA THR A 53 37.89 20.12 -13.60
C THR A 53 37.97 20.17 -12.07
N ARG A 54 37.06 20.88 -11.38
CA ARG A 54 37.00 20.92 -9.91
C ARG A 54 36.78 19.52 -9.33
N CYS A 55 35.83 18.77 -9.87
CA CYS A 55 35.56 17.39 -9.46
C CYS A 55 36.79 16.48 -9.63
N ASN A 56 37.51 16.59 -10.75
CA ASN A 56 38.73 15.81 -10.98
C ASN A 56 39.87 16.21 -10.02
N ASN A 57 40.01 17.50 -9.72
CA ASN A 57 40.98 17.97 -8.73
C ASN A 57 40.70 17.40 -7.34
N ILE A 58 39.43 17.41 -6.92
CA ILE A 58 38.99 16.78 -5.66
C ILE A 58 39.25 15.27 -5.70
N SER A 59 38.91 14.60 -6.80
CA SER A 59 39.15 13.17 -6.97
C SER A 59 40.64 12.80 -6.85
N ASN A 60 41.52 13.61 -7.46
CA ASN A 60 42.96 13.43 -7.36
C ASN A 60 43.49 13.67 -5.95
N ALA A 61 42.96 14.67 -5.24
CA ALA A 61 43.32 14.91 -3.84
C ALA A 61 42.92 13.72 -2.94
N LEU A 62 41.72 13.16 -3.15
CA LEU A 62 41.24 11.98 -2.43
C LEU A 62 42.05 10.71 -2.73
N ARG A 63 42.51 10.56 -3.99
CA ARG A 63 43.36 9.44 -4.41
C ARG A 63 44.66 9.38 -3.60
N GLY A 64 45.23 10.53 -3.24
CA GLY A 64 46.41 10.61 -2.36
C GLY A 64 46.19 10.04 -0.96
N SER A 65 44.93 9.92 -0.53
CA SER A 65 44.51 9.31 0.74
C SER A 65 43.93 7.91 0.56
N SER A 66 44.20 7.24 -0.57
CA SER A 66 43.68 5.92 -0.92
C SER A 66 42.14 5.83 -1.00
N ILE A 67 41.46 6.95 -1.22
CA ILE A 67 40.01 6.99 -1.40
C ILE A 67 39.70 6.94 -2.90
N SER A 68 38.96 5.91 -3.32
CA SER A 68 38.44 5.82 -4.69
C SER A 68 37.22 6.74 -4.84
N SER A 69 37.23 7.57 -5.88
CA SER A 69 36.14 8.50 -6.18
C SER A 69 35.88 8.53 -7.68
N ARG A 70 34.64 8.91 -8.04
CA ARG A 70 34.19 9.03 -9.43
C ARG A 70 33.19 10.18 -9.54
N VAL A 71 33.21 10.87 -10.67
CA VAL A 71 32.17 11.85 -11.00
C VAL A 71 30.91 11.09 -11.43
N LEU A 72 29.76 11.48 -10.90
CA LEU A 72 28.48 10.88 -11.27
C LEU A 72 28.05 11.37 -12.66
N ASN A 73 27.50 10.46 -13.45
CA ASN A 73 26.80 10.84 -14.68
C ASN A 73 25.37 11.34 -14.36
N SER A 74 24.65 11.79 -15.38
CA SER A 74 23.29 12.33 -15.24
C SER A 74 22.31 11.31 -14.63
N GLU A 75 22.37 10.05 -15.05
CA GLU A 75 21.49 8.98 -14.55
C GLU A 75 21.72 8.71 -13.06
N GLU A 76 22.99 8.61 -12.66
CA GLU A 76 23.40 8.35 -11.29
C GLU A 76 23.10 9.52 -10.34
N LEU A 77 23.16 10.75 -10.85
CA LEU A 77 22.74 11.93 -10.11
C LEU A 77 21.23 11.93 -9.87
N VAL A 78 20.44 11.57 -10.89
CA VAL A 78 18.98 11.43 -10.75
C VAL A 78 18.63 10.34 -9.75
N GLU A 79 19.29 9.17 -9.83
CA GLU A 79 19.14 8.09 -8.86
C GLU A 79 19.45 8.57 -7.43
N LEU A 80 20.55 9.30 -7.24
CA LEU A 80 20.92 9.85 -5.95
C LEU A 80 19.84 10.79 -5.40
N LEU A 81 19.34 11.72 -6.23
CA LEU A 81 18.31 12.67 -5.82
C LEU A 81 17.01 11.95 -5.49
N PHE A 82 16.57 11.03 -6.35
CA PHE A 82 15.39 10.20 -6.09
C PHE A 82 15.53 9.44 -4.77
N ASN A 83 16.72 8.88 -4.51
CA ASN A 83 17.01 8.16 -3.29
C ASN A 83 17.02 9.04 -2.04
N ALA A 84 17.54 10.26 -2.16
CA ALA A 84 17.55 11.22 -1.06
C ALA A 84 16.14 11.72 -0.70
N PHE A 85 15.27 11.92 -1.69
CA PHE A 85 13.90 12.40 -1.47
C PHE A 85 12.93 11.32 -0.99
N ASN A 86 13.11 10.06 -1.39
CA ASN A 86 12.19 8.97 -1.08
C ASN A 86 12.77 7.96 -0.07
N ARG A 87 13.73 8.39 0.76
CA ARG A 87 14.50 7.51 1.68
C ARG A 87 13.63 6.62 2.57
N ASP A 88 12.41 7.03 2.91
CA ASP A 88 11.47 6.26 3.71
C ASP A 88 10.63 5.25 2.89
N GLU A 89 10.51 5.42 1.56
CA GLU A 89 9.72 4.55 0.66
C GLU A 89 10.60 3.53 -0.13
N LEU A 90 11.92 3.63 -0.03
CA LEU A 90 12.88 3.04 -0.99
C LEU A 90 13.53 1.71 -0.62
N GLU A 91 13.19 1.08 0.49
CA GLU A 91 13.73 -0.25 0.80
C GLU A 91 13.41 -1.32 -0.27
N ASN A 92 12.50 -1.05 -1.22
CA ASN A 92 11.98 -2.06 -2.15
C ASN A 92 11.99 -1.73 -3.66
N ILE A 93 12.59 -0.63 -4.14
CA ILE A 93 12.49 -0.26 -5.58
C ILE A 93 13.81 -0.46 -6.31
N ASN A 94 13.83 -1.42 -7.24
CA ASN A 94 14.94 -1.65 -8.16
C ASN A 94 14.80 -0.72 -9.38
N LEU A 95 15.54 0.40 -9.38
CA LEU A 95 15.40 1.55 -10.26
C LEU A 95 15.48 1.21 -11.76
N LYS A 96 16.24 0.17 -12.14
CA LYS A 96 16.42 -0.24 -13.53
C LYS A 96 15.10 -0.65 -14.21
N ASN A 97 14.23 -1.34 -13.47
CA ASN A 97 12.90 -1.74 -13.95
C ASN A 97 11.89 -0.58 -13.94
N TYR A 98 12.16 0.46 -13.14
CA TYR A 98 11.32 1.63 -13.00
C TYR A 98 11.58 2.64 -14.13
N LEU A 99 12.84 2.85 -14.50
CA LEU A 99 13.25 3.73 -15.60
C LEU A 99 12.78 3.23 -16.98
N GLU A 100 12.86 1.93 -17.25
CA GLU A 100 12.40 1.35 -18.53
C GLU A 100 10.87 1.49 -18.73
N ASN A 101 10.08 1.58 -17.65
CA ASN A 101 8.63 1.76 -17.71
C ASN A 101 8.18 3.23 -17.56
N GLU A 102 9.06 4.15 -17.14
CA GLU A 102 8.67 5.51 -16.72
C GLU A 102 9.53 6.66 -17.27
N ALA A 103 10.35 6.43 -18.32
CA ALA A 103 11.11 7.50 -19.00
C ALA A 103 10.24 8.70 -19.41
N ASP A 104 8.95 8.47 -19.72
CA ASP A 104 7.97 9.52 -20.03
C ASP A 104 7.58 10.43 -18.84
N LYS A 105 7.91 10.05 -17.59
CA LYS A 105 7.53 10.82 -16.40
C LYS A 105 8.57 11.84 -15.94
N LEU A 106 9.82 11.72 -16.40
CA LEU A 106 10.93 12.59 -16.00
C LEU A 106 10.76 14.05 -16.44
N TYR A 107 9.96 14.33 -17.48
CA TYR A 107 9.79 15.67 -18.07
C TYR A 107 8.45 16.35 -17.77
N THR A 108 7.66 15.88 -16.81
CA THR A 108 6.38 16.53 -16.50
C THR A 108 6.53 17.59 -15.42
N THR A 109 6.35 18.86 -15.80
CA THR A 109 6.27 20.01 -14.88
C THR A 109 5.39 19.68 -13.67
N SER A 110 5.76 20.17 -12.48
CA SER A 110 5.18 19.79 -11.18
C SER A 110 3.64 19.80 -11.10
N GLN A 111 2.96 20.54 -11.97
CA GLN A 111 1.49 20.58 -12.06
C GLN A 111 0.88 19.25 -12.57
N ASP A 112 1.53 18.58 -13.53
CA ASP A 112 1.03 17.32 -14.11
C ASP A 112 1.22 16.13 -13.17
N VAL A 113 2.28 16.14 -12.36
CA VAL A 113 2.52 15.11 -11.34
C VAL A 113 1.44 15.12 -10.26
N LEU A 114 1.00 16.32 -9.82
CA LEU A 114 -0.09 16.47 -8.85
C LEU A 114 -1.43 16.01 -9.41
N ASN A 115 -1.73 16.34 -10.67
CA ASN A 115 -2.95 15.88 -11.35
C ASN A 115 -2.96 14.35 -11.52
N LYS A 116 -1.82 13.76 -11.85
CA LYS A 116 -1.66 12.31 -11.95
C LYS A 116 -1.85 11.63 -10.60
N ARG A 117 -1.23 12.17 -9.53
CA ARG A 117 -1.41 11.67 -8.15
C ARG A 117 -2.86 11.76 -7.70
N LYS A 118 -3.56 12.86 -8.03
CA LYS A 118 -4.99 13.03 -7.78
C LYS A 118 -5.82 11.96 -8.49
N LYS A 119 -5.51 11.65 -9.76
CA LYS A 119 -6.20 10.61 -10.52
C LYS A 119 -5.96 9.22 -9.94
N MET A 120 -4.72 8.89 -9.56
CA MET A 120 -4.38 7.61 -8.92
C MET A 120 -5.11 7.43 -7.58
N LEU A 121 -5.12 8.47 -6.74
CA LEU A 121 -5.91 8.49 -5.50
C LEU A 121 -7.39 8.25 -5.75
N GLN A 122 -7.96 8.87 -6.79
CA GLN A 122 -9.36 8.68 -7.14
C GLN A 122 -9.66 7.24 -7.58
N GLU A 123 -8.76 6.64 -8.35
CA GLU A 123 -8.84 5.24 -8.78
C GLU A 123 -8.80 4.29 -7.56
N GLU A 124 -7.87 4.55 -6.63
CA GLU A 124 -7.71 3.75 -5.42
C GLU A 124 -8.94 3.82 -4.51
N ILE A 125 -9.49 5.03 -4.31
CA ILE A 125 -10.76 5.24 -3.58
C ILE A 125 -11.89 4.43 -4.22
N ASN A 126 -11.99 4.43 -5.56
CA ASN A 126 -13.02 3.67 -6.26
C ASN A 126 -12.86 2.15 -6.07
N ILE A 127 -11.64 1.63 -6.21
CA ILE A 127 -11.36 0.20 -6.03
C ILE A 127 -11.67 -0.23 -4.60
N GLN A 128 -11.14 0.49 -3.60
CA GLN A 128 -11.40 0.19 -2.20
C GLN A 128 -12.88 0.31 -1.84
N GLY A 129 -13.59 1.27 -2.43
CA GLY A 129 -15.04 1.41 -2.27
C GLY A 129 -15.83 0.21 -2.81
N ILE A 130 -15.48 -0.27 -4.00
CA ILE A 130 -16.08 -1.48 -4.60
C ILE A 130 -15.76 -2.71 -3.76
N GLU A 131 -14.52 -2.85 -3.31
CA GLU A 131 -14.12 -3.98 -2.47
C GLU A 131 -14.89 -3.99 -1.15
N LEU A 132 -14.98 -2.83 -0.48
CA LEU A 132 -15.72 -2.68 0.76
C LEU A 132 -17.21 -3.02 0.58
N ALA A 133 -17.82 -2.55 -0.52
CA ALA A 133 -19.21 -2.87 -0.85
C ALA A 133 -19.39 -4.39 -1.07
N THR A 134 -18.50 -5.01 -1.85
CA THR A 134 -18.54 -6.44 -2.15
C THR A 134 -18.37 -7.28 -0.89
N GLN A 135 -17.40 -6.95 -0.04
CA GLN A 135 -17.19 -7.61 1.25
C GLN A 135 -18.41 -7.47 2.17
N SER A 136 -19.04 -6.29 2.18
CA SER A 136 -20.24 -6.02 2.98
C SER A 136 -21.44 -6.86 2.52
N ILE A 137 -21.70 -6.92 1.21
CA ILE A 137 -22.74 -7.79 0.62
C ILE A 137 -22.46 -9.26 0.97
N THR A 138 -21.23 -9.71 0.76
CA THR A 138 -20.84 -11.11 1.04
C THR A 138 -21.04 -11.47 2.52
N LYS A 139 -20.70 -10.54 3.45
CA LYS A 139 -20.92 -10.74 4.88
C LYS A 139 -22.41 -10.77 5.22
N ALA A 140 -23.22 -9.88 4.64
CA ALA A 140 -24.67 -9.87 4.83
C ALA A 140 -25.32 -11.16 4.33
N ASP A 141 -24.92 -11.66 3.16
CA ASP A 141 -25.41 -12.94 2.62
C ASP A 141 -25.01 -14.13 3.49
N LYS A 142 -23.76 -14.17 3.97
CA LYS A 142 -23.32 -15.20 4.93
C LYS A 142 -24.15 -15.18 6.21
N LYS A 143 -24.49 -13.99 6.72
CA LYS A 143 -25.35 -13.86 7.91
C LYS A 143 -26.76 -14.37 7.64
N ARG A 144 -27.38 -13.99 6.51
CA ARG A 144 -28.70 -14.53 6.11
C ARG A 144 -28.68 -16.04 5.96
N LYS A 145 -27.64 -16.61 5.33
CA LYS A 145 -27.50 -18.07 5.20
C LYS A 145 -27.42 -18.76 6.57
N LYS A 146 -26.63 -18.22 7.50
CA LYS A 146 -26.56 -18.75 8.88
C LYS A 146 -27.91 -18.67 9.60
N GLU A 147 -28.62 -17.54 9.47
CA GLU A 147 -29.97 -17.39 10.05
C GLU A 147 -30.95 -18.42 9.46
N ILE A 148 -30.88 -18.70 8.16
CA ILE A 148 -31.69 -19.74 7.51
C ILE A 148 -31.29 -21.13 8.02
N GLU A 149 -30.00 -21.46 8.09
CA GLU A 149 -29.52 -22.74 8.62
C GLU A 149 -29.93 -22.97 10.09
N GLU A 150 -29.88 -21.93 10.93
CA GLU A 150 -30.37 -21.99 12.32
C GLU A 150 -31.89 -22.22 12.37
N LEU A 151 -32.65 -21.54 11.50
CA LEU A 151 -34.08 -21.76 11.38
C LEU A 151 -34.42 -23.17 10.89
N GLU A 152 -33.63 -23.74 9.98
CA GLU A 152 -33.79 -25.13 9.52
C GLU A 152 -33.49 -26.13 10.63
N LYS A 153 -32.39 -25.95 11.37
CA LYS A 153 -32.05 -26.82 12.53
C LYS A 153 -33.13 -26.79 13.60
N ASN A 154 -33.64 -25.60 13.92
CA ASN A 154 -34.62 -25.41 14.99
C ASN A 154 -36.08 -25.51 14.49
N LYS A 155 -36.28 -25.87 13.22
CA LYS A 155 -37.60 -25.94 12.58
C LYS A 155 -38.53 -26.89 13.31
N LYS A 156 -38.04 -28.08 13.66
CA LYS A 156 -38.82 -29.13 14.35
C LYS A 156 -39.26 -28.65 15.73
N GLU A 157 -38.35 -28.05 16.49
CA GLU A 157 -38.64 -27.49 17.82
C GLU A 157 -39.66 -26.35 17.73
N LYS A 158 -39.47 -25.40 16.81
CA LYS A 158 -40.43 -24.29 16.60
C LYS A 158 -41.81 -24.76 16.16
N ILE A 159 -41.91 -25.86 15.40
CA ILE A 159 -43.19 -26.48 15.04
C ILE A 159 -43.88 -27.03 16.29
N LYS A 160 -43.16 -27.76 17.15
CA LYS A 160 -43.69 -28.28 18.41
C LYS A 160 -44.12 -27.17 19.35
N GLU A 161 -43.32 -26.11 19.48
CA GLU A 161 -43.64 -24.93 20.28
C GLU A 161 -44.91 -24.24 19.79
N LYS A 162 -45.03 -24.02 18.47
CA LYS A 162 -46.24 -23.43 17.87
C LYS A 162 -47.47 -24.32 18.04
N ALA A 163 -47.31 -25.64 17.95
CA ALA A 163 -48.40 -26.59 18.22
C ALA A 163 -48.86 -26.51 19.69
N LYS A 164 -47.93 -26.39 20.65
CA LYS A 164 -48.25 -26.19 22.07
C LYS A 164 -49.00 -24.88 22.33
N VAL A 165 -48.54 -23.76 21.77
CA VAL A 165 -49.22 -22.46 21.89
C VAL A 165 -50.62 -22.51 21.30
N THR A 166 -50.79 -23.18 20.15
CA THR A 166 -52.11 -23.37 19.52
C THR A 166 -53.01 -24.23 20.41
N LEU A 167 -52.48 -25.31 20.99
CA LEU A 167 -53.22 -26.16 21.92
C LEU A 167 -53.64 -25.38 23.18
N GLU A 168 -52.76 -24.54 23.73
CA GLU A 168 -53.04 -23.68 24.89
C GLU A 168 -54.23 -22.74 24.64
N GLN A 169 -54.37 -22.21 23.43
CA GLN A 169 -55.51 -21.34 23.08
C GLN A 169 -56.86 -22.05 23.18
N TYR A 170 -56.89 -23.37 23.00
CA TYR A 170 -58.10 -24.18 23.11
C TYR A 170 -58.24 -24.90 24.46
N LYS A 171 -57.34 -24.65 25.42
CA LYS A 171 -57.30 -25.32 26.72
C LYS A 171 -58.61 -25.25 27.49
N THR A 172 -59.33 -24.13 27.39
CA THR A 172 -60.62 -23.92 28.08
C THR A 172 -61.78 -24.69 27.45
N SER A 173 -61.61 -25.19 26.23
CA SER A 173 -62.63 -25.90 25.45
C SER A 173 -62.51 -27.43 25.52
N PHE A 174 -61.47 -27.95 26.19
CA PHE A 174 -61.19 -29.37 26.32
C PHE A 174 -61.15 -29.81 27.79
N GLU A 175 -61.44 -31.09 28.04
CA GLU A 175 -61.20 -31.70 29.35
C GLU A 175 -59.70 -31.81 29.64
N GLU A 176 -59.31 -31.65 30.91
CA GLU A 176 -57.91 -31.56 31.33
C GLU A 176 -57.07 -32.80 30.95
N LYS A 177 -57.70 -33.97 30.89
CA LYS A 177 -57.07 -35.22 30.44
C LYS A 177 -56.76 -35.18 28.94
N LEU A 178 -57.74 -34.81 28.11
CA LEU A 178 -57.60 -34.71 26.66
C LEU A 178 -56.51 -33.70 26.26
N TYR A 179 -56.42 -32.59 27.00
CA TYR A 179 -55.38 -31.59 26.81
C TYR A 179 -53.97 -32.15 27.11
N LYS A 180 -53.80 -32.87 28.23
CA LYS A 180 -52.50 -33.47 28.60
C LYS A 180 -52.08 -34.57 27.62
N ASP A 181 -53.01 -35.39 27.17
CA ASP A 181 -52.74 -36.43 26.18
C ASP A 181 -52.31 -35.83 24.84
N ALA A 182 -53.00 -34.77 24.37
CA ALA A 182 -52.62 -34.04 23.17
C ALA A 182 -51.23 -33.38 23.28
N GLN A 183 -50.86 -32.88 24.47
CA GLN A 183 -49.55 -32.29 24.72
C GLN A 183 -48.42 -33.33 24.65
N ASN A 184 -48.63 -34.53 25.20
CA ASN A 184 -47.67 -35.64 25.13
C ASN A 184 -47.46 -36.12 23.68
N ILE A 185 -48.55 -36.20 22.89
CA ILE A 185 -48.48 -36.58 21.48
C ILE A 185 -47.64 -35.58 20.66
N ILE A 186 -47.74 -34.28 20.95
CA ILE A 186 -46.92 -33.23 20.29
C ILE A 186 -45.43 -33.39 20.65
N ASP A 187 -45.13 -33.80 21.88
CA ASP A 187 -43.75 -33.99 22.34
C ASP A 187 -43.10 -35.24 21.73
N GLU A 188 -43.85 -36.33 21.61
CA GLU A 188 -43.39 -37.60 21.02
C GLU A 188 -43.40 -37.60 19.47
N ALA A 189 -44.03 -36.62 18.82
CA ALA A 189 -44.11 -36.55 17.37
C ALA A 189 -42.72 -36.46 16.72
N GLU A 190 -42.39 -37.45 15.89
CA GLU A 190 -41.25 -37.42 14.97
C GLU A 190 -41.64 -36.64 13.71
N LEU A 191 -40.95 -35.52 13.46
CA LEU A 191 -41.17 -34.70 12.27
C LEU A 191 -40.08 -35.06 11.24
N ASP A 192 -40.49 -35.66 10.13
CA ASP A 192 -39.60 -35.96 9.00
C ASP A 192 -39.24 -34.71 8.18
N ASP A 193 -38.00 -34.65 7.70
CA ASP A 193 -37.46 -33.53 6.91
C ASP A 193 -37.85 -33.58 5.42
N GLU A 194 -38.73 -34.50 5.02
CA GLU A 194 -39.12 -34.73 3.62
C GLU A 194 -40.12 -33.68 3.10
N ARG A 195 -39.65 -32.44 2.97
CA ARG A 195 -40.08 -31.55 1.89
C ARG A 195 -38.85 -30.95 1.22
N LYS A 196 -38.09 -31.81 0.54
CA LYS A 196 -37.07 -31.37 -0.42
C LYS A 196 -37.77 -30.90 -1.70
N ASN A 197 -37.60 -29.61 -1.98
CA ASN A 197 -37.42 -29.03 -3.31
C ASN A 197 -38.54 -29.24 -4.34
N GLU A 198 -39.49 -28.32 -4.39
CA GLU A 198 -40.04 -27.88 -5.68
C GLU A 198 -39.90 -26.36 -5.83
N LYS A 199 -39.19 -26.00 -6.91
CA LYS A 199 -38.91 -24.69 -7.52
C LYS A 199 -37.68 -23.94 -7.04
#